data_AF-A0A3D2WEW9-F1
#
_entry.id   AF-A0A3D2WEW9-F1
#
_cell.length_a   1.000
_cell.length_b   1.000
_cell.length_c   1.000
_cell.angle_alpha   90.00
_cell.angle_beta   90.00
_cell.angle_gamma   90.00
#
_symmetry.space_group_name_H-M   'P 1'
#
loop_
_entity.id
_entity.type
_entity.pdbx_description
1 polymer ?
#
loop_
_entity_poly.entity_id
_entity_poly.type
_entity_poly.pdbx_seq_one_letter_code
_entity_poly.pdbx_strand_id
1 'polypeptide(L)'
;MRRYMLGKILLSKMTLERTRVVWTLGLATLVLAIIPPSASGQYFGRNKVQFDDFDFEILRTEHFDIHYYPEETEAVLDAARMGERWYERFARTFQHEFERTKPIILYADHPDFQQTNTLSGFIGEGTGGVTESLKNRVIMPLAGSYWDTDHVLGHELVHAFQYNIAQSRRGGGLQGLSTLPLWLIEGMAEYLSVGRDDPLTAMWIRDAIRRDDLPTIQQMTRESRFFPYRFGQALWAYIGGTYGDDAVISIYRRALRAGFEGAIEDVLGLSTDTLSVRWKEKVEEEYFPIMEGRSAPSDQGNLLLAPSTGSGSVNIQPSISPDGRYVAFLSEKDIFSVDLYMADTRTGEIIRKLASAESDPHVEALRYIDSSGTWSPDSEQFAYVVSAGGNNEMAIAATRNGVVQRRIEFE
;
A
#
# COMPACT_ATOMS: atom_id res chain seq x y z
N MET A 1 -44.76 14.55 -74.72
CA MET A 1 -44.73 13.24 -74.02
C MET A 1 -43.31 12.81 -73.57
N ARG A 2 -42.48 13.74 -73.06
CA ARG A 2 -41.08 13.47 -72.62
C ARG A 2 -40.73 13.96 -71.20
N ARG A 3 -41.70 14.51 -70.44
CA ARG A 3 -41.51 14.97 -69.06
C ARG A 3 -42.03 14.02 -67.97
N TYR A 4 -42.75 12.94 -68.33
CA TYR A 4 -43.28 11.96 -67.38
C TYR A 4 -42.32 10.77 -67.09
N MET A 5 -41.25 10.59 -67.87
CA MET A 5 -40.30 9.47 -67.72
C MET A 5 -39.10 9.80 -66.81
N LEU A 6 -38.77 11.08 -66.58
CA LEU A 6 -37.61 11.44 -65.72
C LEU A 6 -37.92 11.32 -64.22
N GLY A 7 -39.17 11.57 -63.80
CA GLY A 7 -39.55 11.51 -62.38
C GLY A 7 -39.51 10.10 -61.77
N LYS A 8 -39.89 9.08 -62.55
CA LYS A 8 -39.88 7.68 -62.06
C LYS A 8 -38.47 7.08 -61.90
N ILE A 9 -37.49 7.58 -62.65
CA ILE A 9 -36.10 7.08 -62.57
C ILE A 9 -35.37 7.67 -61.35
N LEU A 10 -35.62 8.94 -60.99
CA LEU A 10 -35.06 9.54 -59.77
C LEU A 10 -35.66 8.94 -58.49
N LEU A 11 -36.98 8.72 -58.45
CA LEU A 11 -37.64 8.11 -57.28
C LEU A 11 -37.20 6.65 -57.06
N SER A 12 -36.95 5.89 -58.13
CA SER A 12 -36.45 4.50 -58.04
C SER A 12 -35.00 4.42 -57.53
N LYS A 13 -34.12 5.36 -57.91
CA LYS A 13 -32.74 5.41 -57.38
C LYS A 13 -32.70 5.83 -55.90
N MET A 14 -33.53 6.79 -55.48
CA MET A 14 -33.61 7.22 -54.08
C MET A 14 -34.19 6.14 -53.15
N THR A 15 -35.14 5.33 -53.62
CA THR A 15 -35.67 4.20 -52.82
C THR A 15 -34.67 3.07 -52.71
N LEU A 16 -33.88 2.79 -53.76
CA LEU A 16 -32.83 1.77 -53.76
C LEU A 16 -31.65 2.15 -52.85
N GLU A 17 -31.25 3.42 -52.81
CA GLU A 17 -30.22 3.88 -51.87
C GLU A 17 -30.70 3.90 -50.42
N ARG A 18 -31.96 4.29 -50.15
CA ARG A 18 -32.53 4.19 -48.81
C ARG A 18 -32.63 2.75 -48.32
N THR A 19 -32.99 1.79 -49.18
CA THR A 19 -32.98 0.37 -48.78
C THR A 19 -31.57 -0.11 -48.52
N ARG A 20 -30.58 0.23 -49.35
CA ARG A 20 -29.18 -0.13 -49.11
C ARG A 20 -28.62 0.44 -47.80
N VAL A 21 -28.95 1.68 -47.45
CA VAL A 21 -28.55 2.31 -46.19
C VAL A 21 -29.24 1.65 -44.98
N VAL A 22 -30.51 1.26 -45.11
CA VAL A 22 -31.22 0.53 -44.04
C VAL A 22 -30.66 -0.88 -43.87
N TRP A 23 -30.29 -1.56 -44.96
CA TRP A 23 -29.64 -2.87 -44.92
C TRP A 23 -28.20 -2.81 -44.39
N THR A 24 -27.40 -1.78 -44.73
CA THR A 24 -26.05 -1.61 -44.17
C THR A 24 -26.09 -1.18 -42.71
N LEU A 25 -27.03 -0.33 -42.29
CA LEU A 25 -27.25 -0.02 -40.88
C LEU A 25 -27.70 -1.26 -40.11
N GLY A 26 -28.66 -2.03 -40.64
CA GLY A 26 -29.12 -3.28 -40.02
C GLY A 26 -28.04 -4.36 -39.93
N LEU A 27 -27.17 -4.48 -40.93
CA LEU A 27 -26.03 -5.39 -40.91
C LEU A 27 -24.95 -4.91 -39.92
N ALA A 28 -24.73 -3.60 -39.79
CA ALA A 28 -23.81 -3.04 -38.80
C ALA A 28 -24.32 -3.24 -37.36
N THR A 29 -25.63 -3.12 -37.09
CA THR A 29 -26.20 -3.47 -35.78
C THR A 29 -26.14 -4.97 -35.50
N LEU A 30 -26.31 -5.82 -36.51
CA LEU A 30 -26.19 -7.27 -36.35
C LEU A 30 -24.74 -7.70 -36.07
N VAL A 31 -23.76 -7.04 -36.68
CA VAL A 31 -22.32 -7.28 -36.42
C VAL A 31 -21.90 -6.76 -35.03
N LEU A 32 -22.45 -5.62 -34.58
CA LEU A 32 -22.25 -5.11 -33.22
C LEU A 32 -22.91 -5.99 -32.13
N ALA A 33 -23.98 -6.73 -32.46
CA ALA A 33 -24.63 -7.67 -31.55
C ALA A 33 -23.92 -9.04 -31.44
N ILE A 34 -22.96 -9.32 -32.33
CA ILE A 34 -22.12 -10.54 -32.32
C ILE A 34 -20.76 -10.26 -31.66
N ILE A 35 -20.47 -9.01 -31.27
CA ILE A 35 -19.33 -8.74 -30.39
C ILE A 35 -19.72 -9.32 -29.03
N PRO A 36 -19.11 -10.44 -28.58
CA PRO A 36 -19.37 -10.91 -27.23
C PRO A 36 -19.05 -9.74 -26.29
N PRO A 37 -19.93 -9.40 -25.34
CA PRO A 37 -19.52 -8.49 -24.29
C PRO A 37 -18.22 -9.04 -23.74
N SER A 38 -17.21 -8.18 -23.57
CA SER A 38 -15.98 -8.58 -22.89
C SER A 38 -16.41 -9.26 -21.61
N ALA A 39 -16.31 -10.59 -21.59
CA ALA A 39 -16.49 -11.36 -20.39
C ALA A 39 -15.31 -10.92 -19.55
N SER A 40 -15.53 -9.94 -18.68
CA SER A 40 -14.72 -9.78 -17.49
C SER A 40 -14.69 -11.17 -16.90
N GLY A 41 -13.56 -11.86 -17.04
CA GLY A 41 -13.39 -13.15 -16.40
C GLY A 41 -13.79 -12.92 -14.95
N GLN A 42 -14.90 -13.54 -14.52
CA GLN A 42 -15.13 -13.73 -13.11
C GLN A 42 -13.92 -14.55 -12.68
N TYR A 43 -12.97 -13.84 -12.08
CA TYR A 43 -11.81 -14.38 -11.41
C TYR A 43 -12.39 -15.47 -10.50
N PHE A 44 -12.21 -16.73 -10.90
CA PHE A 44 -12.77 -17.85 -10.17
C PHE A 44 -12.09 -17.84 -8.80
N GLY A 45 -12.92 -17.76 -7.76
CA GLY A 45 -12.50 -17.50 -6.39
C GLY A 45 -11.42 -18.48 -5.94
N ARG A 46 -10.25 -17.96 -5.59
CA ARG A 46 -9.47 -18.59 -4.54
C ARG A 46 -10.35 -18.53 -3.28
N ASN A 47 -10.56 -19.65 -2.62
CA ASN A 47 -11.11 -19.64 -1.27
C ASN A 47 -9.98 -19.28 -0.32
N LYS A 48 -10.29 -18.49 0.70
CA LYS A 48 -9.38 -18.24 1.81
C LYS A 48 -9.22 -19.56 2.57
N VAL A 49 -8.03 -20.15 2.52
CA VAL A 49 -7.74 -21.40 3.24
C VAL A 49 -7.47 -21.04 4.68
N GLN A 50 -8.14 -21.73 5.60
CA GLN A 50 -7.85 -21.69 7.02
C GLN A 50 -7.20 -23.02 7.38
N PHE A 51 -5.98 -22.95 7.88
CA PHE A 51 -5.20 -24.07 8.38
C PHE A 51 -5.49 -24.31 9.85
N ASP A 52 -5.68 -23.23 10.61
CA ASP A 52 -5.79 -23.27 12.06
C ASP A 52 -7.21 -22.96 12.55
N ASP A 53 -7.54 -23.50 13.73
CA ASP A 53 -8.74 -23.13 14.50
C ASP A 53 -8.31 -22.21 15.64
N PHE A 54 -9.00 -21.08 15.76
CA PHE A 54 -8.55 -19.94 16.54
C PHE A 54 -9.45 -19.76 17.78
N ASP A 55 -8.97 -20.18 18.95
CA ASP A 55 -9.71 -20.05 20.22
C ASP A 55 -9.50 -18.66 20.85
N PHE A 56 -10.25 -17.68 20.34
CA PHE A 56 -10.15 -16.31 20.80
C PHE A 56 -10.74 -16.09 22.20
N GLU A 57 -9.91 -15.57 23.11
CA GLU A 57 -10.35 -14.92 24.34
C GLU A 57 -10.47 -13.39 24.17
N ILE A 58 -11.14 -12.73 25.12
CA ILE A 58 -11.33 -11.27 25.09
C ILE A 58 -10.72 -10.64 26.34
N LEU A 59 -9.63 -9.90 26.15
CA LEU A 59 -9.10 -8.97 27.14
C LEU A 59 -9.83 -7.64 27.03
N ARG A 60 -10.52 -7.24 28.10
CA ARG A 60 -11.23 -5.95 28.16
C ARG A 60 -10.39 -4.87 28.81
N THR A 61 -10.37 -3.71 28.17
CA THR A 61 -9.74 -2.48 28.65
C THR A 61 -10.80 -1.37 28.76
N GLU A 62 -10.39 -0.13 29.02
CA GLU A 62 -11.35 0.98 29.13
C GLU A 62 -11.95 1.32 27.76
N HIS A 63 -11.14 1.27 26.70
CA HIS A 63 -11.52 1.70 25.36
C HIS A 63 -11.55 0.58 24.33
N PHE A 64 -11.05 -0.61 24.65
CA PHE A 64 -10.93 -1.72 23.71
C PHE A 64 -11.38 -3.07 24.25
N ASP A 65 -12.00 -3.85 23.37
CA ASP A 65 -12.21 -5.30 23.52
C ASP A 65 -11.18 -6.01 22.63
N ILE A 66 -10.12 -6.56 23.23
CA ILE A 66 -8.99 -7.15 22.50
C ILE A 66 -9.19 -8.66 22.39
N HIS A 67 -9.39 -9.14 21.18
CA HIS A 67 -9.48 -10.56 20.83
C HIS A 67 -8.08 -11.11 20.56
N TYR A 68 -7.71 -12.18 21.26
CA TYR A 68 -6.39 -12.80 21.17
C TYR A 68 -6.42 -14.29 21.55
N TYR A 69 -5.32 -15.02 21.31
CA TYR A 69 -5.14 -16.41 21.76
C TYR A 69 -4.47 -16.46 23.14
N PRO A 70 -4.89 -17.35 24.05
CA PRO A 70 -4.29 -17.46 25.39
C PRO A 70 -2.75 -17.58 25.40
N GLU A 71 -2.18 -18.21 24.39
CA GLU A 71 -0.74 -18.38 24.17
C GLU A 71 -0.01 -17.02 24.05
N GLU A 72 -0.68 -16.03 23.47
CA GLU A 72 -0.15 -14.67 23.23
C GLU A 72 -0.42 -13.69 24.38
N THR A 73 -0.87 -14.17 25.55
CA THR A 73 -1.27 -13.33 26.68
C THR A 73 -0.21 -12.29 27.05
N GLU A 74 1.07 -12.67 27.09
CA GLU A 74 2.15 -11.75 27.49
C GLU A 74 2.27 -10.56 26.54
N ALA A 75 2.39 -10.82 25.24
CA ALA A 75 2.51 -9.79 24.21
C ALA A 75 1.24 -8.94 24.11
N VAL A 76 0.06 -9.56 24.27
CA VAL A 76 -1.23 -8.86 24.21
C VAL A 76 -1.44 -7.91 25.39
N LEU A 77 -0.96 -8.26 26.59
CA LEU A 77 -1.00 -7.34 27.72
C LEU A 77 -0.16 -6.08 27.47
N ASP A 78 0.95 -6.20 26.74
CA ASP A 78 1.75 -5.04 26.32
C ASP A 78 1.07 -4.24 25.21
N ALA A 79 0.52 -4.91 24.20
CA ALA A 79 -0.26 -4.28 23.13
C ALA A 79 -1.49 -3.54 23.70
N ALA A 80 -2.14 -4.07 24.72
CA ALA A 80 -3.25 -3.41 25.41
C ALA A 80 -2.81 -2.10 26.06
N ARG A 81 -1.65 -2.09 26.74
CA ARG A 81 -1.08 -0.86 27.32
C ARG A 81 -0.68 0.14 26.24
N MET A 82 -0.16 -0.33 25.10
CA MET A 82 0.13 0.51 23.93
C MET A 82 -1.14 1.16 23.39
N GLY A 83 -2.20 0.37 23.18
CA GLY A 83 -3.48 0.83 22.67
C GLY A 83 -4.12 1.90 23.56
N GLU A 84 -4.14 1.70 24.88
CA GLU A 84 -4.68 2.70 25.81
C GLU A 84 -3.87 4.01 25.81
N ARG A 85 -2.53 3.94 25.72
CA ARG A 85 -1.69 5.15 25.57
C ARG A 85 -1.96 5.88 24.26
N TRP A 86 -2.12 5.15 23.17
CA TRP A 86 -2.47 5.74 21.87
C TRP A 86 -3.85 6.38 21.91
N TYR A 87 -4.83 5.70 22.52
CA TYR A 87 -6.16 6.25 22.71
C TYR A 87 -6.12 7.57 23.47
N GLU A 88 -5.47 7.63 24.64
CA GLU A 88 -5.39 8.87 25.42
C GLU A 88 -4.78 10.03 24.63
N ARG A 89 -3.72 9.74 23.84
CA ARG A 89 -3.09 10.74 22.96
C ARG A 89 -4.07 11.22 21.90
N PHE A 90 -4.66 10.30 21.15
CA PHE A 90 -5.52 10.64 20.03
C PHE A 90 -6.85 11.24 20.46
N ALA A 91 -7.43 10.82 21.58
CA ALA A 91 -8.64 11.44 22.11
C ALA A 91 -8.43 12.95 22.37
N ARG A 92 -7.25 13.33 22.85
CA ARG A 92 -6.86 14.74 23.06
C ARG A 92 -6.54 15.44 21.75
N THR A 93 -5.69 14.86 20.91
CA THR A 93 -5.28 15.45 19.62
C THR A 93 -6.48 15.67 18.72
N PHE A 94 -7.32 14.65 18.53
CA PHE A 94 -8.54 14.78 17.76
C PHE A 94 -9.62 15.56 18.49
N GLN A 95 -9.55 15.76 19.81
CA GLN A 95 -10.67 16.28 20.61
C GLN A 95 -11.96 15.50 20.32
N HIS A 96 -11.87 14.18 20.38
CA HIS A 96 -12.93 13.25 20.02
C HIS A 96 -12.78 11.99 20.85
N GLU A 97 -13.87 11.45 21.39
CA GLU A 97 -13.86 10.23 22.20
C GLU A 97 -14.71 9.17 21.53
N PHE A 98 -14.37 7.91 21.75
CA PHE A 98 -15.19 6.80 21.27
C PHE A 98 -16.45 6.67 22.12
N GLU A 99 -17.60 6.48 21.48
CA GLU A 99 -18.87 6.34 22.20
C GLU A 99 -19.03 4.97 22.89
N ARG A 100 -18.19 4.00 22.50
CA ARG A 100 -18.16 2.62 22.99
C ARG A 100 -16.77 2.03 22.75
N THR A 101 -16.46 0.96 23.47
CA THR A 101 -15.25 0.15 23.23
C THR A 101 -15.17 -0.27 21.76
N LYS A 102 -13.94 -0.30 21.22
CA LYS A 102 -13.66 -0.75 19.86
C LYS A 102 -13.00 -2.13 19.89
N PRO A 103 -13.38 -3.05 18.99
CA PRO A 103 -12.69 -4.33 18.91
C PRO A 103 -11.28 -4.15 18.33
N ILE A 104 -10.29 -4.78 18.94
CA ILE A 104 -8.98 -5.02 18.36
C ILE A 104 -8.82 -6.54 18.23
N ILE A 105 -8.46 -7.03 17.04
CA ILE A 105 -8.20 -8.46 16.81
C ILE A 105 -6.72 -8.61 16.56
N LEU A 106 -6.03 -9.27 17.50
CA LEU A 106 -4.59 -9.50 17.45
C LEU A 106 -4.31 -10.96 17.08
N TYR A 107 -3.57 -11.13 16.00
CA TYR A 107 -3.04 -12.43 15.55
C TYR A 107 -1.60 -12.61 16.04
N ALA A 108 -1.16 -13.85 16.27
CA ALA A 108 0.21 -14.12 16.73
C ALA A 108 1.24 -13.67 15.68
N ASP A 109 0.95 -13.94 14.40
CA ASP A 109 1.84 -13.57 13.30
C ASP A 109 1.09 -13.24 11.99
N HIS A 110 1.87 -12.89 10.96
CA HIS A 110 1.32 -12.49 9.67
C HIS A 110 0.60 -13.62 8.93
N PRO A 111 1.11 -14.87 8.86
CA PRO A 111 0.34 -16.01 8.37
C PRO A 111 -1.03 -16.17 9.04
N ASP A 112 -1.12 -16.12 10.36
CA ASP A 112 -2.39 -16.17 11.09
C ASP A 112 -3.36 -15.04 10.66
N PHE A 113 -2.83 -13.81 10.57
CA PHE A 113 -3.60 -12.67 10.11
C PHE A 113 -4.12 -12.87 8.68
N GLN A 114 -3.29 -13.44 7.80
CA GLN A 114 -3.70 -13.79 6.44
C GLN A 114 -4.83 -14.80 6.41
N GLN A 115 -5.07 -15.60 7.45
CA GLN A 115 -6.18 -16.56 7.56
C GLN A 115 -7.49 -15.94 8.09
N THR A 116 -7.52 -14.66 8.45
CA THR A 116 -8.71 -14.04 9.08
C THR A 116 -9.97 -14.06 8.21
N ASN A 117 -11.08 -14.61 8.71
CA ASN A 117 -12.40 -14.49 8.06
C ASN A 117 -13.11 -13.17 8.38
N THR A 118 -12.46 -12.27 9.12
CA THR A 118 -13.10 -11.06 9.60
C THR A 118 -13.24 -10.01 8.49
N LEU A 119 -12.34 -9.95 7.52
CA LEU A 119 -12.40 -9.02 6.39
C LEU A 119 -12.99 -9.68 5.14
N SER A 120 -13.77 -8.91 4.37
CA SER A 120 -14.21 -9.33 3.03
C SER A 120 -13.09 -9.06 2.02
N GLY A 121 -12.27 -10.06 1.70
CA GLY A 121 -11.19 -9.96 0.72
C GLY A 121 -9.91 -10.70 1.13
N PHE A 122 -8.93 -10.72 0.23
CA PHE A 122 -7.58 -11.19 0.53
C PHE A 122 -6.80 -10.05 1.18
N ILE A 123 -6.00 -10.40 2.20
CA ILE A 123 -5.04 -9.48 2.80
C ILE A 123 -3.72 -9.69 2.07
N GLY A 124 -3.12 -8.61 1.59
CA GLY A 124 -1.80 -8.68 0.97
C GLY A 124 -0.72 -8.95 2.00
N GLU A 125 0.36 -9.61 1.58
CA GLU A 125 1.55 -9.89 2.39
C GLU A 125 2.22 -8.62 2.98
N GLY A 126 1.84 -7.44 2.50
CA GLY A 126 2.33 -6.15 2.98
C GLY A 126 1.49 -5.40 3.98
N THR A 127 0.34 -5.94 4.32
CA THR A 127 -0.60 -5.27 5.19
C THR A 127 -0.20 -5.53 6.65
N GLY A 128 0.35 -4.52 7.31
CA GLY A 128 0.72 -4.61 8.73
C GLY A 128 -0.50 -4.59 9.67
N GLY A 129 -1.62 -4.05 9.22
CA GLY A 129 -2.89 -3.99 9.95
C GLY A 129 -3.99 -3.43 9.03
N VAL A 130 -5.25 -3.57 9.44
CA VAL A 130 -6.39 -2.96 8.76
C VAL A 130 -7.42 -2.51 9.78
N THR A 131 -7.91 -1.29 9.59
CA THR A 131 -9.09 -0.78 10.28
C THR A 131 -10.32 -0.87 9.38
N GLU A 132 -11.28 -1.72 9.75
CA GLU A 132 -12.50 -1.89 8.98
C GLU A 132 -13.49 -0.74 9.26
N SER A 133 -13.77 0.06 8.22
CA SER A 133 -14.64 1.24 8.29
C SER A 133 -16.10 0.96 8.71
N LEU A 134 -16.65 -0.21 8.41
CA LEU A 134 -18.05 -0.55 8.71
C LEU A 134 -18.25 -1.06 10.14
N LYS A 135 -17.28 -1.82 10.66
CA LYS A 135 -17.35 -2.43 12.01
C LYS A 135 -16.50 -1.72 13.04
N ASN A 136 -15.72 -0.71 12.64
CA ASN A 136 -14.84 0.10 13.49
C ASN A 136 -13.95 -0.78 14.38
N ARG A 137 -13.28 -1.76 13.76
CA ARG A 137 -12.35 -2.66 14.43
C ARG A 137 -10.97 -2.57 13.80
N VAL A 138 -9.95 -2.68 14.63
CA VAL A 138 -8.55 -2.81 14.22
C VAL A 138 -8.22 -4.30 14.16
N ILE A 139 -7.56 -4.74 13.10
CA ILE A 139 -7.21 -6.13 12.88
C ILE A 139 -5.75 -6.15 12.45
N MET A 140 -4.87 -6.78 13.21
CA MET A 140 -3.44 -6.80 12.92
C MET A 140 -2.75 -8.01 13.55
N PRO A 141 -1.65 -8.51 12.97
CA PRO A 141 -0.73 -9.39 13.67
C PRO A 141 0.15 -8.63 14.66
N LEU A 142 0.69 -9.33 15.64
CA LEU A 142 1.88 -8.89 16.35
C LEU A 142 3.05 -8.86 15.36
N ALA A 143 3.80 -7.75 15.37
CA ALA A 143 4.96 -7.61 14.50
C ALA A 143 6.21 -8.23 15.16
N GLY A 144 7.27 -8.42 14.36
CA GLY A 144 8.54 -8.98 14.85
C GLY A 144 9.26 -8.13 15.90
N SER A 145 8.84 -6.87 16.11
CA SER A 145 9.32 -6.03 17.19
C SER A 145 8.17 -5.26 17.86
N TYR A 146 8.36 -4.90 19.13
CA TYR A 146 7.42 -4.02 19.85
C TYR A 146 7.34 -2.63 19.23
N TRP A 147 8.40 -2.14 18.60
CA TRP A 147 8.37 -0.83 17.94
C TRP A 147 7.44 -0.86 16.71
N ASP A 148 7.54 -1.91 15.89
CA ASP A 148 6.67 -2.08 14.73
C ASP A 148 5.21 -2.30 15.17
N THR A 149 4.99 -3.09 16.22
CA THR A 149 3.65 -3.32 16.78
C THR A 149 3.04 -2.02 17.30
N ASP A 150 3.79 -1.21 18.05
CA ASP A 150 3.34 0.08 18.58
C ASP A 150 3.06 1.10 17.47
N HIS A 151 3.90 1.15 16.43
CA HIS A 151 3.70 2.01 15.25
C HIS A 151 2.42 1.61 14.50
N VAL A 152 2.28 0.34 14.10
CA VAL A 152 1.12 -0.14 13.34
C VAL A 152 -0.16 0.06 14.15
N LEU A 153 -0.17 -0.26 15.44
CA LEU A 153 -1.32 -0.03 16.30
C LEU A 153 -1.70 1.45 16.36
N GLY A 154 -0.72 2.34 16.48
CA GLY A 154 -0.93 3.78 16.42
C GLY A 154 -1.52 4.23 15.08
N HIS A 155 -0.98 3.73 13.97
CA HIS A 155 -1.46 4.02 12.60
C HIS A 155 -2.93 3.62 12.42
N GLU A 156 -3.26 2.38 12.78
CA GLU A 156 -4.63 1.86 12.67
C GLU A 156 -5.60 2.60 13.60
N LEU A 157 -5.16 2.98 14.80
CA LEU A 157 -6.00 3.79 15.67
C LEU A 157 -6.29 5.18 15.09
N VAL A 158 -5.38 5.80 14.34
CA VAL A 158 -5.69 7.04 13.60
C VAL A 158 -6.85 6.80 12.63
N HIS A 159 -6.85 5.70 11.88
CA HIS A 159 -7.97 5.35 11.02
C HIS A 159 -9.26 5.12 11.81
N ALA A 160 -9.19 4.47 12.98
CA ALA A 160 -10.35 4.28 13.84
C ALA A 160 -10.96 5.63 14.28
N PHE A 161 -10.13 6.63 14.63
CA PHE A 161 -10.58 7.99 14.91
C PHE A 161 -11.14 8.69 13.67
N GLN A 162 -10.48 8.58 12.51
CA GLN A 162 -10.96 9.13 11.25
C GLN A 162 -12.37 8.60 10.90
N TYR A 163 -12.57 7.28 10.92
CA TYR A 163 -13.87 6.68 10.67
C TYR A 163 -14.92 7.11 11.69
N ASN A 164 -14.58 7.10 12.98
CA ASN A 164 -15.53 7.46 14.03
C ASN A 164 -15.95 8.94 13.94
N ILE A 165 -15.00 9.84 13.63
CA ILE A 165 -15.29 11.25 13.37
C ILE A 165 -16.19 11.38 12.14
N ALA A 166 -15.86 10.73 11.02
CA ALA A 166 -16.63 10.82 9.78
C ALA A 166 -18.07 10.29 9.94
N GLN A 167 -18.26 9.23 10.73
CA GLN A 167 -19.57 8.65 11.07
C GLN A 167 -20.36 9.50 12.07
N SER A 168 -19.68 10.34 12.87
CA SER A 168 -20.35 11.19 13.84
C SER A 168 -21.34 12.13 13.14
N ARG A 169 -22.36 12.61 13.87
CA ARG A 169 -23.36 13.57 13.34
C ARG A 169 -22.73 14.86 12.80
N ARG A 170 -21.52 15.19 13.27
CA ARG A 170 -20.74 16.36 12.83
C ARG A 170 -19.62 15.98 11.84
N GLY A 171 -19.57 14.74 11.37
CA GLY A 171 -18.45 14.19 10.62
C GLY A 171 -18.39 14.44 9.12
N GLY A 172 -19.43 15.03 8.51
CA GLY A 172 -19.50 15.13 7.04
C GLY A 172 -19.82 13.81 6.32
N GLY A 173 -19.80 12.68 7.03
CA GLY A 173 -20.23 11.36 6.54
C GLY A 173 -19.11 10.56 5.85
N LEU A 174 -19.34 9.25 5.72
CA LEU A 174 -18.41 8.33 5.03
C LEU A 174 -18.22 8.67 3.55
N GLN A 175 -19.23 9.30 2.92
CA GLN A 175 -19.11 9.77 1.55
C GLN A 175 -17.99 10.80 1.41
N GLY A 176 -17.93 11.80 2.31
CA GLY A 176 -16.87 12.80 2.30
C GLY A 176 -15.50 12.18 2.50
N LEU A 177 -15.38 11.27 3.47
CA LEU A 177 -14.15 10.51 3.71
C LEU A 177 -13.66 9.76 2.46
N SER A 178 -14.58 9.08 1.73
CA SER A 178 -14.23 8.33 0.52
C SER A 178 -13.74 9.19 -0.64
N THR A 179 -13.97 10.51 -0.60
CA THR A 179 -13.50 11.46 -1.62
C THR A 179 -12.14 12.08 -1.29
N LEU A 180 -11.61 11.85 -0.09
CA LEU A 180 -10.32 12.39 0.31
C LEU A 180 -9.16 11.60 -0.32
N PRO A 181 -8.09 12.28 -0.75
CA PRO A 181 -6.96 11.62 -1.38
C PRO A 181 -6.17 10.78 -0.37
N LEU A 182 -5.53 9.70 -0.84
CA LEU A 182 -4.79 8.77 0.00
C LEU A 182 -3.64 9.44 0.77
N TRP A 183 -2.92 10.39 0.16
CA TRP A 183 -1.82 11.09 0.86
C TRP A 183 -2.33 11.83 2.11
N LEU A 184 -3.58 12.29 2.09
CA LEU A 184 -4.18 12.99 3.21
C LEU A 184 -4.50 11.99 4.32
N ILE A 185 -5.16 10.88 3.98
CA ILE A 185 -5.63 9.87 4.95
C ILE A 185 -4.47 9.04 5.51
N GLU A 186 -3.70 8.38 4.64
CA GLU A 186 -2.56 7.53 5.00
C GLU A 186 -1.40 8.35 5.54
N GLY A 187 -1.10 9.50 4.92
CA GLY A 187 -0.04 10.37 5.39
C GLY A 187 -0.32 10.96 6.78
N MET A 188 -1.59 11.21 7.11
CA MET A 188 -1.97 11.68 8.46
C MET A 188 -1.81 10.57 9.49
N ALA A 189 -2.18 9.33 9.13
CA ALA A 189 -2.01 8.16 9.98
C ALA A 189 -0.52 7.86 10.25
N GLU A 190 0.32 7.94 9.22
CA GLU A 190 1.78 7.86 9.37
C GLU A 190 2.31 9.00 10.23
N TYR A 191 1.99 10.26 9.92
CA TYR A 191 2.48 11.41 10.68
C TYR A 191 2.13 11.35 12.16
N LEU A 192 0.90 10.97 12.51
CA LEU A 192 0.47 10.90 13.91
C LEU A 192 1.00 9.67 14.66
N SER A 193 1.44 8.62 13.93
CA SER A 193 1.99 7.40 14.53
C SER A 193 3.52 7.40 14.62
N VAL A 194 4.24 7.76 13.55
CA VAL A 194 5.72 7.86 13.55
C VAL A 194 6.24 9.22 13.98
N GLY A 195 5.44 10.28 13.87
CA GLY A 195 5.83 11.65 14.17
C GLY A 195 6.46 12.39 12.98
N ARG A 196 7.12 13.52 13.27
CA ARG A 196 7.72 14.40 12.25
C ARG A 196 9.08 13.93 11.72
N ASP A 197 9.87 13.27 12.58
CA ASP A 197 11.26 12.91 12.30
C ASP A 197 11.36 11.41 11.97
N ASP A 198 11.13 11.05 10.71
CA ASP A 198 11.29 9.65 10.24
C ASP A 198 12.49 9.53 9.28
N PRO A 199 13.55 8.78 9.64
CA PRO A 199 14.72 8.59 8.78
C PRO A 199 14.39 7.99 7.41
N LEU A 200 13.37 7.11 7.34
CA LEU A 200 12.97 6.48 6.09
C LEU A 200 12.33 7.51 5.16
N THR A 201 11.33 8.26 5.62
CA THR A 201 10.77 9.37 4.83
C THR A 201 11.84 10.40 4.48
N ALA A 202 12.73 10.77 5.40
CA ALA A 202 13.82 11.71 5.13
C ALA A 202 14.74 11.21 4.01
N MET A 203 14.94 9.90 3.84
CA MET A 203 15.65 9.34 2.69
C MET A 203 14.87 9.58 1.38
N TRP A 204 13.57 9.32 1.36
CA TRP A 204 12.71 9.52 0.18
C TRP A 204 12.67 10.99 -0.26
N ILE A 205 12.51 11.90 0.71
CA ILE A 205 12.40 13.33 0.44
C ILE A 205 13.73 13.89 -0.07
N ARG A 206 14.87 13.49 0.51
CA ARG A 206 16.20 13.86 0.00
C ARG A 206 16.42 13.39 -1.44
N ASP A 207 16.03 12.16 -1.76
CA ASP A 207 16.16 11.65 -3.12
C ASP A 207 15.24 12.42 -4.10
N ALA A 208 14.01 12.72 -3.70
CA ALA A 208 13.05 13.46 -4.51
C ALA A 208 13.55 14.88 -4.85
N ILE A 209 13.99 15.68 -3.88
CA ILE A 209 14.50 17.03 -4.17
C ILE A 209 15.80 17.01 -4.97
N ARG A 210 16.67 16.02 -4.75
CA ARG A 210 17.92 15.88 -5.51
C ARG A 210 17.64 15.60 -6.99
N ARG A 211 16.54 14.91 -7.29
CA ARG A 211 16.07 14.62 -8.65
C ARG A 211 15.12 15.67 -9.22
N ASP A 212 14.85 16.75 -8.49
CA ASP A 212 13.80 17.73 -8.80
C ASP A 212 12.42 17.09 -9.04
N ASP A 213 12.11 16.04 -8.28
CA ASP A 213 10.94 15.17 -8.40
C ASP A 213 10.09 15.17 -7.11
N LEU A 214 10.22 16.22 -6.27
CA LEU A 214 9.33 16.42 -5.13
C LEU A 214 7.93 16.82 -5.66
N PRO A 215 6.86 16.07 -5.34
CA PRO A 215 5.54 16.30 -5.92
C PRO A 215 4.88 17.57 -5.38
N THR A 216 3.99 18.16 -6.19
CA THR A 216 2.97 19.07 -5.66
C THR A 216 1.81 18.28 -5.04
N ILE A 217 0.98 18.95 -4.24
CA ILE A 217 -0.25 18.35 -3.68
C ILE A 217 -1.16 17.79 -4.78
N GLN A 218 -1.28 18.49 -5.91
CA GLN A 218 -2.09 18.04 -7.04
C GLN A 218 -1.49 16.82 -7.73
N GLN A 219 -0.16 16.71 -7.82
CA GLN A 219 0.49 15.51 -8.34
C GLN A 219 0.25 14.31 -7.42
N MET A 220 0.41 14.47 -6.10
CA MET A 220 0.09 13.41 -5.13
C MET A 220 -1.38 12.99 -5.18
N THR A 221 -2.30 13.90 -5.51
CA THR A 221 -3.73 13.59 -5.65
C THR A 221 -4.06 12.86 -6.95
N ARG A 222 -3.32 13.10 -8.04
CA ARG A 222 -3.68 12.62 -9.40
C ARG A 222 -2.82 11.47 -9.91
N GLU A 223 -1.60 11.33 -9.41
CA GLU A 223 -0.61 10.37 -9.91
C GLU A 223 -0.35 9.29 -8.87
N SER A 224 -0.49 8.02 -9.25
CA SER A 224 -0.25 6.88 -8.35
C SER A 224 1.23 6.59 -8.07
N ARG A 225 2.16 7.26 -8.76
CA ARG A 225 3.60 7.03 -8.62
C ARG A 225 4.19 7.54 -7.30
N PHE A 226 3.49 8.44 -6.62
CA PHE A 226 3.95 9.00 -5.35
C PHE A 226 3.36 8.21 -4.20
N PHE A 227 4.23 7.60 -3.40
CA PHE A 227 3.79 6.74 -2.30
C PHE A 227 3.11 7.58 -1.20
N PRO A 228 1.79 7.41 -0.95
CA PRO A 228 1.02 8.30 -0.09
C PRO A 228 1.54 8.40 1.34
N TYR A 229 2.06 7.29 1.88
CA TYR A 229 2.57 7.19 3.24
C TYR A 229 3.75 8.13 3.46
N ARG A 230 4.76 8.08 2.57
CA ARG A 230 6.00 8.86 2.75
C ARG A 230 5.82 10.33 2.39
N PHE A 231 5.28 10.63 1.21
CA PHE A 231 5.11 12.03 0.81
C PHE A 231 3.98 12.72 1.59
N GLY A 232 2.91 12.00 1.93
CA GLY A 232 1.85 12.50 2.80
C GLY A 232 2.33 12.74 4.22
N GLN A 233 3.09 11.83 4.83
CA GLN A 233 3.69 12.05 6.15
C GLN A 233 4.61 13.27 6.15
N ALA A 234 5.46 13.44 5.14
CA ALA A 234 6.33 14.60 5.02
C ALA A 234 5.56 15.92 4.90
N LEU A 235 4.48 15.95 4.10
CA LEU A 235 3.64 17.13 3.97
C LEU A 235 2.91 17.44 5.28
N TRP A 236 2.38 16.43 5.97
CA TRP A 236 1.73 16.64 7.26
C TRP A 236 2.72 17.05 8.35
N ALA A 237 3.95 16.52 8.34
CA ALA A 237 5.01 16.97 9.22
C ALA A 237 5.35 18.46 8.98
N TYR A 238 5.37 18.91 7.72
CA TYR A 238 5.51 20.33 7.41
C TYR A 238 4.32 21.16 7.92
N ILE A 239 3.08 20.71 7.68
CA ILE A 239 1.88 21.44 8.12
C ILE A 239 1.80 21.50 9.65
N GLY A 240 1.94 20.37 10.34
CA GLY A 240 1.91 20.30 11.81
C GLY A 240 3.09 21.06 12.43
N GLY A 241 4.29 20.96 11.87
CA GLY A 241 5.46 21.71 12.33
C GLY A 241 5.35 23.24 12.13
N THR A 242 4.61 23.70 11.12
CA THR A 242 4.49 25.13 10.79
C THR A 242 3.24 25.78 11.41
N TYR A 243 2.12 25.06 11.43
CA TYR A 243 0.79 25.57 11.81
C TYR A 243 0.21 24.89 13.06
N GLY A 244 0.89 23.88 13.60
CA GLY A 244 0.45 23.10 14.76
C GLY A 244 -0.44 21.90 14.40
N ASP A 245 -0.46 20.88 15.26
CA ASP A 245 -1.26 19.67 15.08
C ASP A 245 -2.77 19.96 15.01
N ASP A 246 -3.24 21.01 15.67
CA ASP A 246 -4.63 21.47 15.59
C ASP A 246 -5.04 21.84 14.16
N ALA A 247 -4.11 22.35 13.34
CA ALA A 247 -4.37 22.65 11.93
C ALA A 247 -4.56 21.35 11.13
N VAL A 248 -3.78 20.31 11.42
CA VAL A 248 -3.91 18.97 10.80
C VAL A 248 -5.33 18.42 11.03
N ILE A 249 -5.78 18.43 12.29
CA ILE A 249 -7.11 17.94 12.65
C ILE A 249 -8.23 18.81 12.06
N SER A 250 -8.03 20.13 12.05
CA SER A 250 -9.01 21.08 11.50
C SER A 250 -9.19 20.92 9.99
N ILE A 251 -8.10 20.73 9.25
CA ILE A 251 -8.13 20.45 7.81
C ILE A 251 -8.89 19.15 7.56
N TYR A 252 -8.53 18.06 8.25
CA TYR A 252 -9.22 16.78 8.09
C TYR A 252 -10.73 16.90 8.30
N ARG A 253 -11.17 17.49 9.42
CA ARG A 253 -12.60 17.65 9.75
C ARG A 253 -13.37 18.49 8.73
N ARG A 254 -12.75 19.56 8.21
CA ARG A 254 -13.37 20.40 7.18
C ARG A 254 -13.39 19.71 5.83
N ALA A 255 -12.33 18.97 5.51
CA ALA A 255 -12.20 18.25 4.25
C ALA A 255 -13.31 17.22 4.06
N LEU A 256 -13.75 16.56 5.14
CA LEU A 256 -14.90 15.65 5.13
C LEU A 256 -16.21 16.28 4.62
N ARG A 257 -16.34 17.61 4.61
CA ARG A 257 -17.55 18.31 4.17
C ARG A 257 -17.35 19.13 2.89
N ALA A 258 -16.18 19.74 2.76
CA ALA A 258 -15.90 20.76 1.74
C ALA A 258 -14.87 20.32 0.68
N GLY A 259 -14.31 19.11 0.81
CA GLY A 259 -13.13 18.72 0.03
C GLY A 259 -11.85 19.29 0.63
N PHE A 260 -10.71 18.70 0.26
CA PHE A 260 -9.43 19.02 0.90
C PHE A 260 -8.87 20.38 0.47
N GLU A 261 -9.08 20.81 -0.77
CA GLU A 261 -8.60 22.11 -1.25
C GLU A 261 -9.24 23.26 -0.47
N GLY A 262 -10.57 23.26 -0.37
CA GLY A 262 -11.29 24.26 0.39
C GLY A 262 -10.98 24.21 1.89
N ALA A 263 -10.74 23.02 2.44
CA ALA A 263 -10.34 22.88 3.83
C ALA A 263 -8.94 23.45 4.11
N ILE A 264 -7.98 23.25 3.21
CA ILE A 264 -6.64 23.83 3.30
C ILE A 264 -6.72 25.35 3.21
N GLU A 265 -7.49 25.88 2.26
CA GLU A 265 -7.67 27.33 2.08
C GLU A 265 -8.32 27.96 3.32
N ASP A 266 -9.38 27.35 3.86
CA ASP A 266 -10.08 27.82 5.05
C ASP A 266 -9.20 27.86 6.31
N VAL A 267 -8.33 26.86 6.49
CA VAL A 267 -7.55 26.70 7.74
C VAL A 267 -6.22 27.43 7.66
N LEU A 268 -5.53 27.36 6.53
CA LEU A 268 -4.19 27.91 6.37
C LEU A 268 -4.18 29.27 5.67
N GLY A 269 -5.28 29.66 5.00
CA GLY A 269 -5.33 30.86 4.17
C GLY A 269 -4.47 30.75 2.90
N LEU A 270 -4.14 29.53 2.47
CA LEU A 270 -3.27 29.25 1.32
C LEU A 270 -3.98 28.34 0.34
N SER A 271 -3.79 28.59 -0.96
CA SER A 271 -4.12 27.59 -1.98
C SER A 271 -3.15 26.41 -1.90
N THR A 272 -3.58 25.24 -2.39
CA THR A 272 -2.73 24.04 -2.50
C THR A 272 -1.48 24.28 -3.36
N ASP A 273 -1.57 25.15 -4.38
CA ASP A 273 -0.41 25.54 -5.20
C ASP A 273 0.62 26.31 -4.36
N THR A 274 0.16 27.31 -3.60
CA THR A 274 1.05 28.11 -2.73
C THR A 274 1.63 27.25 -1.60
N LEU A 275 0.82 26.36 -1.03
CA LEU A 275 1.29 25.43 -0.01
C LEU A 275 2.35 24.46 -0.55
N SER A 276 2.18 23.96 -1.79
CA SER A 276 3.17 23.10 -2.45
C SER A 276 4.50 23.82 -2.66
N VAL A 277 4.48 25.08 -3.10
CA VAL A 277 5.70 25.90 -3.27
C VAL A 277 6.41 26.09 -1.93
N ARG A 278 5.68 26.52 -0.90
CA ARG A 278 6.28 26.73 0.44
C ARG A 278 6.80 25.45 1.06
N TRP A 279 6.11 24.33 0.84
CA TRP A 279 6.59 23.02 1.29
C TRP A 279 7.91 22.67 0.60
N LYS A 280 8.00 22.81 -0.74
CA LYS A 280 9.24 22.58 -1.48
C LYS A 280 10.38 23.47 -0.97
N GLU A 281 10.14 24.77 -0.83
CA GLU A 281 11.13 25.72 -0.27
C GLU A 281 11.62 25.27 1.12
N LYS A 282 10.70 24.81 1.99
CA LYS A 282 11.06 24.34 3.33
C LYS A 282 11.91 23.07 3.29
N VAL A 283 11.55 22.13 2.43
CA VAL A 283 12.30 20.89 2.23
C VAL A 283 13.70 21.20 1.70
N GLU A 284 13.83 22.10 0.73
CA GLU A 284 15.12 22.53 0.19
C GLU A 284 15.99 23.21 1.26
N GLU A 285 15.40 24.11 2.06
CA GLU A 285 16.08 24.77 3.19
C GLU A 285 16.66 23.76 4.19
N GLU A 286 15.90 22.70 4.50
CA GLU A 286 16.29 21.70 5.48
C GLU A 286 17.34 20.72 4.94
N TYR A 287 17.15 20.22 3.73
CA TYR A 287 17.91 19.08 3.23
C TYR A 287 19.09 19.44 2.33
N PHE A 288 19.09 20.57 1.60
CA PHE A 288 20.25 20.93 0.77
C PHE A 288 21.54 21.14 1.58
N PRO A 289 21.55 21.85 2.73
CA PRO A 289 22.78 22.06 3.50
C PRO A 289 23.43 20.76 3.96
N ILE A 290 22.63 19.75 4.32
CA ILE A 290 23.17 18.47 4.79
C ILE A 290 23.63 17.55 3.66
N MET A 291 23.25 17.84 2.41
CA MET A 291 23.68 17.12 1.22
C MET A 291 24.90 17.78 0.56
N GLU A 292 25.26 19.01 0.93
CA GLU A 292 26.43 19.70 0.41
C GLU A 292 27.71 18.89 0.65
N GLY A 293 28.55 18.77 -0.40
CA GLY A 293 29.79 17.99 -0.35
C GLY A 293 29.63 16.46 -0.34
N ARG A 294 28.40 15.93 -0.38
CA ARG A 294 28.16 14.48 -0.52
C ARG A 294 28.09 14.09 -2.00
N SER A 295 28.65 12.94 -2.34
CA SER A 295 28.52 12.38 -3.69
C SER A 295 27.11 11.83 -3.93
N ALA A 296 26.59 11.98 -5.15
CA ALA A 296 25.35 11.32 -5.52
C ALA A 296 25.57 9.80 -5.60
N PRO A 297 24.53 8.97 -5.38
CA PRO A 297 24.63 7.52 -5.56
C PRO A 297 25.16 7.13 -6.95
N SER A 298 24.78 7.87 -8.00
CA SER A 298 25.24 7.68 -9.37
C SER A 298 26.73 7.98 -9.57
N ASP A 299 27.36 8.73 -8.68
CA ASP A 299 28.80 9.03 -8.74
C ASP A 299 29.63 7.93 -8.06
N GLN A 300 28.99 7.12 -7.23
CA GLN A 300 29.62 6.11 -6.37
C GLN A 300 29.38 4.67 -6.87
N GLY A 301 28.30 4.43 -7.62
CA GLY A 301 27.93 3.09 -8.07
C GLY A 301 27.13 3.06 -9.36
N ASN A 302 27.07 1.87 -9.95
CA ASN A 302 26.26 1.61 -11.14
C ASN A 302 24.84 1.23 -10.73
N LEU A 303 23.84 1.72 -11.48
CA LEU A 303 22.46 1.26 -11.33
C LEU A 303 22.33 -0.16 -11.86
N LEU A 304 22.06 -1.12 -10.98
CA LEU A 304 21.98 -2.55 -11.33
C LEU A 304 20.53 -3.02 -11.57
N LEU A 305 19.63 -2.65 -10.68
CA LEU A 305 18.26 -3.18 -10.62
C LEU A 305 17.24 -2.07 -10.82
N ALA A 306 16.65 -2.00 -12.02
CA ALA A 306 15.67 -1.00 -12.41
C ALA A 306 14.79 -1.50 -13.58
N PRO A 307 13.66 -0.83 -13.87
CA PRO A 307 12.92 -1.07 -15.10
C PRO A 307 13.79 -0.99 -16.35
N SER A 308 14.72 -0.02 -16.39
CA SER A 308 15.64 0.19 -17.51
C SER A 308 16.68 -0.91 -17.69
N THR A 309 16.92 -1.73 -16.67
CA THR A 309 17.83 -2.89 -16.74
C THR A 309 17.09 -4.22 -16.88
N GLY A 310 15.75 -4.19 -16.99
CA GLY A 310 14.93 -5.39 -17.14
C GLY A 310 14.72 -6.18 -15.85
N SER A 311 14.90 -5.54 -14.68
CA SER A 311 14.70 -6.17 -13.36
C SER A 311 13.29 -6.02 -12.79
N GLY A 312 12.37 -5.36 -13.49
CA GLY A 312 11.01 -5.07 -13.00
C GLY A 312 10.90 -3.68 -12.35
N SER A 313 9.68 -3.27 -12.02
CA SER A 313 9.38 -1.96 -11.41
C SER A 313 9.54 -1.92 -9.90
N VAL A 314 9.21 -3.02 -9.23
CA VAL A 314 9.47 -3.20 -7.80
C VAL A 314 10.75 -4.03 -7.64
N ASN A 315 11.75 -3.46 -6.98
CA ASN A 315 12.99 -4.14 -6.62
C ASN A 315 13.29 -3.82 -5.16
N ILE A 316 12.95 -4.76 -4.27
CA ILE A 316 12.96 -4.52 -2.82
C ILE A 316 13.79 -5.56 -2.08
N GLN A 317 14.11 -5.22 -0.83
CA GLN A 317 14.84 -6.07 0.11
C GLN A 317 16.15 -6.67 -0.45
N PRO A 318 17.06 -5.84 -1.01
CA PRO A 318 18.30 -6.35 -1.58
C PRO A 318 19.24 -6.89 -0.49
N SER A 319 19.86 -8.03 -0.74
CA SER A 319 20.85 -8.66 0.13
C SER A 319 22.08 -9.07 -0.69
N ILE A 320 23.24 -8.47 -0.40
CA ILE A 320 24.49 -8.71 -1.13
C ILE A 320 25.24 -9.88 -0.48
N SER A 321 25.77 -10.80 -1.31
CA SER A 321 26.58 -11.92 -0.83
C SER A 321 27.87 -11.46 -0.16
N PRO A 322 28.41 -12.19 0.85
CA PRO A 322 29.65 -11.83 1.53
C PRO A 322 30.86 -11.65 0.61
N ASP A 323 30.92 -12.40 -0.49
CA ASP A 323 31.96 -12.25 -1.52
C ASP A 323 31.70 -11.10 -2.51
N GLY A 324 30.58 -10.40 -2.38
CA GLY A 324 30.17 -9.26 -3.19
C GLY A 324 29.78 -9.61 -4.63
N ARG A 325 29.69 -10.89 -5.01
CA ARG A 325 29.42 -11.31 -6.41
C ARG A 325 27.93 -11.31 -6.76
N TYR A 326 27.06 -11.50 -5.78
CA TYR A 326 25.64 -11.70 -6.00
C TYR A 326 24.79 -10.74 -5.17
N VAL A 327 23.64 -10.37 -5.72
CA VAL A 327 22.58 -9.68 -4.98
C VAL A 327 21.30 -10.50 -5.11
N ALA A 328 20.72 -10.86 -3.97
CA ALA A 328 19.38 -11.41 -3.88
C ALA A 328 18.39 -10.25 -3.69
N PHE A 329 17.26 -10.27 -4.38
CA PHE A 329 16.26 -9.22 -4.30
C PHE A 329 14.88 -9.75 -4.71
N LEU A 330 13.84 -9.10 -4.24
CA LEU A 330 12.46 -9.43 -4.58
C LEU A 330 11.97 -8.52 -5.70
N SER A 331 11.30 -9.11 -6.69
CA SER A 331 10.76 -8.35 -7.82
C SER A 331 9.50 -8.97 -8.42
N GLU A 332 8.62 -8.11 -8.90
CA GLU A 332 7.41 -8.41 -9.68
C GLU A 332 7.69 -8.62 -11.18
N LYS A 333 8.94 -9.00 -11.52
CA LYS A 333 9.35 -9.20 -12.91
C LYS A 333 8.44 -10.18 -13.66
N ASP A 334 7.89 -11.16 -12.96
CA ASP A 334 6.88 -12.08 -13.50
C ASP A 334 5.47 -11.55 -13.14
N ILE A 335 4.56 -11.59 -14.12
CA ILE A 335 3.30 -10.81 -14.14
C ILE A 335 2.33 -11.13 -12.98
N PHE A 336 2.50 -12.27 -12.32
CA PHE A 336 1.53 -12.80 -11.35
C PHE A 336 2.09 -13.01 -9.94
N SER A 337 3.39 -12.76 -9.70
CA SER A 337 4.03 -12.99 -8.41
C SER A 337 5.25 -12.08 -8.15
N VAL A 338 5.48 -11.79 -6.87
CA VAL A 338 6.76 -11.26 -6.40
C VAL A 338 7.65 -12.46 -6.09
N ASP A 339 8.77 -12.56 -6.82
CA ASP A 339 9.69 -13.69 -6.70
C ASP A 339 11.05 -13.24 -6.18
N LEU A 340 11.77 -14.17 -5.56
CA LEU A 340 13.14 -13.95 -5.11
C LEU A 340 14.11 -14.27 -6.24
N TYR A 341 14.82 -13.26 -6.73
CA TYR A 341 15.83 -13.35 -7.77
C TYR A 341 17.25 -13.22 -7.21
N MET A 342 18.21 -13.74 -7.96
CA MET A 342 19.63 -13.54 -7.74
C MET A 342 20.27 -12.97 -9.01
N ALA A 343 20.95 -11.84 -8.89
CA ALA A 343 21.66 -11.16 -9.97
C ALA A 343 23.16 -11.03 -9.70
N ASP A 344 23.96 -10.89 -10.76
CA ASP A 344 25.38 -10.55 -10.69
C ASP A 344 25.55 -9.07 -10.34
N THR A 345 26.39 -8.75 -9.35
CA THR A 345 26.58 -7.37 -8.87
C THR A 345 27.41 -6.50 -9.80
N ARG A 346 28.13 -7.08 -10.77
CA ARG A 346 28.98 -6.35 -11.72
C ARG A 346 28.19 -5.95 -12.95
N THR A 347 27.28 -6.81 -13.40
CA THR A 347 26.49 -6.59 -14.63
C THR A 347 25.03 -6.23 -14.38
N GLY A 348 24.47 -6.59 -13.23
CA GLY A 348 23.03 -6.52 -12.97
C GLY A 348 22.23 -7.62 -13.66
N GLU A 349 22.90 -8.57 -14.35
CA GLU A 349 22.23 -9.67 -15.02
C GLU A 349 21.60 -10.62 -13.99
N ILE A 350 20.29 -10.85 -14.13
CA ILE A 350 19.58 -11.85 -13.31
C ILE A 350 20.08 -13.23 -13.71
N ILE A 351 20.76 -13.89 -12.79
CA ILE A 351 21.34 -15.22 -12.98
C ILE A 351 20.24 -16.28 -12.88
N ARG A 352 19.33 -16.14 -11.91
CA ARG A 352 18.24 -17.11 -11.65
C ARG A 352 17.18 -16.58 -10.67
N LYS A 353 16.12 -17.37 -10.55
CA LYS A 353 15.13 -17.31 -9.48
C LYS A 353 15.54 -18.28 -8.37
N LEU A 354 15.54 -17.83 -7.11
CA LEU A 354 15.82 -18.64 -5.93
C LEU A 354 14.53 -19.19 -5.30
N ALA A 355 13.42 -18.45 -5.38
CA ALA A 355 12.12 -18.89 -4.89
C ALA A 355 10.98 -18.27 -5.70
N SER A 356 9.89 -19.02 -5.83
CA SER A 356 8.64 -18.55 -6.41
C SER A 356 7.46 -19.18 -5.68
N ALA A 357 6.47 -18.37 -5.32
CA ALA A 357 5.19 -18.85 -4.79
C ALA A 357 4.38 -19.61 -5.86
N GLU A 358 4.69 -19.46 -7.15
CA GLU A 358 3.99 -20.18 -8.22
C GLU A 358 4.61 -21.55 -8.55
N SER A 359 5.92 -21.73 -8.32
CA SER A 359 6.62 -22.94 -8.74
C SER A 359 6.85 -23.97 -7.63
N ASP A 360 6.69 -23.59 -6.36
CA ASP A 360 6.78 -24.52 -5.23
C ASP A 360 5.38 -24.70 -4.60
N PRO A 361 4.74 -25.88 -4.75
CA PRO A 361 3.44 -26.15 -4.15
C PRO A 361 3.44 -26.17 -2.62
N HIS A 362 4.62 -26.08 -1.98
CA HIS A 362 4.78 -25.96 -0.52
C HIS A 362 5.11 -24.52 -0.07
N VAL A 363 5.04 -23.53 -0.96
CA VAL A 363 5.22 -22.10 -0.62
C VAL A 363 3.98 -21.34 -1.05
N GLU A 364 3.28 -20.77 -0.08
CA GLU A 364 2.07 -19.98 -0.33
C GLU A 364 2.41 -18.53 -0.66
N ALA A 365 3.45 -18.00 0.00
CA ALA A 365 3.86 -16.60 -0.03
C ALA A 365 5.35 -16.46 0.34
N LEU A 366 6.02 -15.45 -0.23
CA LEU A 366 7.38 -15.06 0.18
C LEU A 366 7.24 -13.84 1.09
N ARG A 367 7.88 -13.78 2.25
CA ARG A 367 7.82 -12.58 3.10
C ARG A 367 8.60 -11.40 2.48
N TYR A 368 8.00 -10.72 1.51
CA TYR A 368 8.70 -9.77 0.66
C TYR A 368 8.79 -8.35 1.23
N ILE A 369 8.10 -8.08 2.35
CA ILE A 369 8.04 -6.75 2.96
C ILE A 369 8.92 -6.60 4.20
N ASP A 370 9.20 -7.68 4.92
CA ASP A 370 9.94 -7.63 6.19
C ASP A 370 11.12 -8.60 6.29
N SER A 371 11.40 -9.39 5.25
CA SER A 371 12.57 -10.28 5.21
C SER A 371 13.34 -10.19 3.89
N SER A 372 14.57 -9.66 3.96
CA SER A 372 15.51 -9.67 2.83
C SER A 372 16.21 -11.00 2.61
N GLY A 373 16.05 -11.96 3.51
CA GLY A 373 16.88 -13.16 3.56
C GLY A 373 18.37 -12.84 3.84
N THR A 374 19.17 -13.89 3.96
CA THR A 374 20.59 -13.77 4.29
C THR A 374 21.43 -14.87 3.63
N TRP A 375 22.70 -14.57 3.41
CA TRP A 375 23.66 -15.48 2.78
C TRP A 375 24.44 -16.26 3.84
N SER A 376 24.82 -17.49 3.51
CA SER A 376 25.87 -18.18 4.27
C SER A 376 27.21 -17.44 4.13
N PRO A 377 28.12 -17.52 5.11
CA PRO A 377 29.42 -16.83 5.06
C PRO A 377 30.27 -17.16 3.82
N ASP A 378 30.10 -18.36 3.26
CA ASP A 378 30.78 -18.84 2.04
C ASP A 378 30.04 -18.47 0.73
N SER A 379 28.88 -17.79 0.82
CA SER A 379 28.03 -17.42 -0.32
C SER A 379 27.45 -18.61 -1.11
N GLU A 380 27.49 -19.83 -0.57
CA GLU A 380 26.98 -21.04 -1.23
C GLU A 380 25.50 -21.31 -0.97
N GLN A 381 24.92 -20.68 0.06
CA GLN A 381 23.53 -20.83 0.46
C GLN A 381 22.86 -19.48 0.72
N PHE A 382 21.55 -19.45 0.53
CA PHE A 382 20.70 -18.31 0.84
C PHE A 382 19.50 -18.78 1.67
N ALA A 383 19.30 -18.16 2.83
CA ALA A 383 18.19 -18.42 3.73
C ALA A 383 17.13 -17.32 3.60
N TYR A 384 15.86 -17.71 3.53
CA TYR A 384 14.72 -16.80 3.40
C TYR A 384 13.48 -17.38 4.09
N VAL A 385 12.57 -16.50 4.49
CA VAL A 385 11.31 -16.88 5.15
C VAL A 385 10.22 -17.10 4.10
N VAL A 386 9.48 -18.19 4.25
CA VAL A 386 8.33 -18.56 3.43
C VAL A 386 7.13 -18.85 4.31
N SER A 387 5.92 -18.64 3.78
CA SER A 387 4.70 -19.15 4.40
C SER A 387 4.36 -20.52 3.83
N ALA A 388 4.13 -21.50 4.69
CA ALA A 388 3.77 -22.86 4.32
C ALA A 388 2.80 -23.46 5.36
N GLY A 389 1.63 -23.93 4.92
CA GLY A 389 0.68 -24.61 5.80
C GLY A 389 0.19 -23.72 6.94
N GLY A 390 -0.03 -22.43 6.67
CA GLY A 390 -0.46 -21.46 7.67
C GLY A 390 0.64 -20.94 8.60
N ASN A 391 1.89 -21.41 8.48
CA ASN A 391 2.98 -21.07 9.39
C ASN A 391 4.19 -20.46 8.67
N ASN A 392 5.04 -19.77 9.43
CA ASN A 392 6.33 -19.31 8.95
C ASN A 392 7.36 -20.47 8.94
N GLU A 393 8.06 -20.66 7.82
CA GLU A 393 9.22 -21.56 7.72
C GLU A 393 10.46 -20.80 7.22
N MET A 394 11.65 -21.30 7.58
CA MET A 394 12.90 -20.86 6.97
C MET A 394 13.37 -21.87 5.93
N ALA A 395 13.43 -21.44 4.67
CA ALA A 395 13.98 -22.20 3.56
C ALA A 395 15.45 -21.82 3.32
N ILE A 396 16.30 -22.82 3.08
CA ILE A 396 17.72 -22.65 2.74
C ILE A 396 17.95 -23.21 1.35
N ALA A 397 18.23 -22.35 0.37
CA ALA A 397 18.49 -22.73 -1.01
C ALA A 397 19.99 -22.65 -1.35
N ALA A 398 20.47 -23.59 -2.17
CA ALA A 398 21.82 -23.53 -2.70
C ALA A 398 21.92 -22.48 -3.83
N THR A 399 22.86 -21.55 -3.73
CA THR A 399 23.00 -20.43 -4.68
C THR A 399 23.38 -20.90 -6.09
N ARG A 400 24.14 -22.00 -6.16
CA ARG A 400 24.61 -22.61 -7.43
C ARG A 400 23.50 -23.09 -8.35
N ASN A 401 22.34 -23.49 -7.82
CA ASN A 401 21.25 -24.10 -8.59
C ASN A 401 19.84 -23.67 -8.16
N GLY A 402 19.69 -22.88 -7.09
CA GLY A 402 18.40 -22.44 -6.55
C GLY A 402 17.60 -23.53 -5.83
N VAL A 403 18.16 -24.73 -5.64
CA VAL A 403 17.43 -25.84 -5.03
C VAL A 403 17.39 -25.68 -3.51
N VAL A 404 16.19 -25.72 -2.93
CA VAL A 404 15.98 -25.77 -1.48
C VAL A 404 16.60 -27.05 -0.92
N GLN A 405 17.58 -26.91 -0.06
CA GLN A 405 18.31 -28.00 0.58
C GLN A 405 17.71 -28.39 1.93
N ARG A 406 17.09 -27.43 2.62
CA ARG A 406 16.53 -27.60 3.95
C ARG A 406 15.38 -26.62 4.19
N ARG A 407 14.37 -27.08 4.93
CA ARG A 407 13.34 -26.25 5.56
C ARG A 407 13.46 -26.42 7.07
N ILE A 408 13.20 -25.34 7.80
CA ILE A 408 13.18 -25.31 9.25
C ILE A 408 11.83 -24.74 9.64
N GLU A 409 11.03 -25.56 10.30
CA GLU A 409 9.75 -25.18 10.91
C GLU A 409 10.04 -24.54 12.28
N PHE A 410 9.25 -23.53 12.63
CA PHE A 410 9.26 -22.91 13.95
C PHE A 410 7.99 -23.36 14.67
N GLU A 411 8.13 -23.81 15.92
CA GLU A 411 7.00 -24.15 16.81
C GLU A 411 6.54 -22.93 17.59
#